data_AF-V4YB28-F1
#
_entry.id   AF-V4YB28-F1
#
_cell.length_a   1.000
_cell.length_b   1.000
_cell.length_c   1.000
_cell.angle_alpha   90.00
_cell.angle_beta   90.00
_cell.angle_gamma   90.00
#
_symmetry.space_group_name_H-M   'P 1'
#
loop_
_entity.id
_entity.type
_entity.pdbx_description
1 polymer ?
#
loop_
_entity_poly.entity_id
_entity_poly.type
_entity_poly.pdbx_seq_one_letter_code
_entity_poly.pdbx_strand_id
1 'polypeptide(L)'
;MSDYDLDSGPDPATVAAAEPESLDGDTDPVHAVGIGPGNLEYLTPRGRQAIEAADVVVGFETVVEFIADETDADLLTCGYKDEREALTTFADRVASGERGTGC
;
A
#
# COMPACT_ATOMS: atom_id res chain seq x y z
N MET A 1 -11.31 -23.17 17.49
CA MET A 1 -12.06 -21.91 17.35
C MET A 1 -11.34 -20.90 18.20
N SER A 2 -10.87 -19.81 17.60
CA SER A 2 -9.98 -18.83 18.25
C SER A 2 -10.64 -18.23 19.50
N ASP A 3 -9.89 -18.10 20.59
CA ASP A 3 -10.27 -17.47 21.88
C ASP A 3 -10.35 -15.92 21.77
N TYR A 4 -10.60 -15.42 20.56
CA TYR A 4 -10.64 -13.99 20.26
C TYR A 4 -12.04 -13.45 20.54
N ASP A 5 -12.16 -12.72 21.64
CA ASP A 5 -13.36 -12.00 22.02
C ASP A 5 -13.41 -10.65 21.27
N LEU A 6 -14.34 -10.53 20.31
CA LEU A 6 -14.54 -9.29 19.54
C LEU A 6 -15.22 -8.19 20.36
N ASP A 7 -15.82 -8.53 21.50
CA ASP A 7 -16.45 -7.59 22.42
C ASP A 7 -15.47 -7.11 23.51
N SER A 8 -14.23 -7.63 23.53
CA SER A 8 -13.17 -7.19 24.42
C SER A 8 -12.45 -5.97 23.86
N GLY A 9 -12.36 -4.91 24.67
CA GLY A 9 -11.66 -3.68 24.35
C GLY A 9 -12.59 -2.48 24.14
N PRO A 10 -12.04 -1.28 23.93
CA PRO A 10 -12.84 -0.11 23.57
C PRO A 10 -13.51 -0.34 22.21
N ASP A 11 -14.76 0.08 22.10
CA ASP A 11 -15.50 0.03 20.84
C ASP A 11 -14.70 0.76 19.74
N PRO A 12 -14.38 0.09 18.62
CA PRO A 12 -13.58 0.69 17.55
C PRO A 12 -14.23 1.93 16.95
N ALA A 13 -15.57 2.02 16.93
CA ALA A 13 -16.26 3.23 16.47
C ALA A 13 -16.02 4.40 17.43
N THR A 14 -16.04 4.14 18.74
CA THR A 14 -15.68 5.12 19.77
C THR A 14 -14.23 5.57 19.66
N VAL A 15 -13.28 4.66 19.39
CA VAL A 15 -11.86 5.01 19.18
C VAL A 15 -11.68 5.88 17.93
N ALA A 16 -12.28 5.49 16.82
CA ALA A 16 -12.19 6.23 15.56
C ALA A 16 -12.83 7.63 15.62
N ALA A 17 -13.86 7.81 16.46
CA ALA A 17 -14.56 9.08 16.62
C ALA A 17 -13.96 10.00 17.71
N ALA A 18 -12.99 9.53 18.49
CA ALA A 18 -12.48 10.25 19.66
C ALA A 18 -11.80 11.57 19.30
N GLU A 19 -10.83 11.53 18.39
CA GLU A 19 -10.16 12.72 17.86
C GLU A 19 -9.86 12.53 16.36
N PRO A 20 -10.14 13.52 15.50
CA PRO A 20 -9.78 13.45 14.10
C PRO A 20 -8.25 13.48 13.94
N GLU A 21 -7.74 12.62 13.07
CA GLU A 21 -6.32 12.63 12.70
C GLU A 21 -5.96 13.98 12.05
N SER A 22 -4.88 14.60 12.53
CA SER A 22 -4.38 15.85 11.98
C SER A 22 -3.56 15.57 10.72
N LEU A 23 -3.94 16.17 9.60
CA LEU A 23 -3.20 16.09 8.32
C LEU A 23 -2.02 17.08 8.26
N ASP A 24 -1.66 17.70 9.39
CA ASP A 24 -0.66 18.77 9.48
C ASP A 24 0.80 18.27 9.34
N GLY A 25 0.99 16.99 9.06
CA GLY A 25 2.30 16.43 8.70
C GLY A 25 2.59 16.63 7.22
N ASP A 26 3.72 17.26 6.92
CA ASP A 26 4.32 17.38 5.57
C ASP A 26 4.91 16.02 5.13
N THR A 27 4.14 14.95 5.30
CA THR A 27 4.53 13.59 4.96
C THR A 27 3.90 13.23 3.63
N ASP A 28 4.74 13.00 2.63
CA ASP A 28 4.31 12.44 1.35
C ASP A 28 3.58 11.11 1.61
N PRO A 29 2.31 10.98 1.19
CA PRO A 29 1.52 9.80 1.47
C PRO A 29 1.99 8.61 0.63
N VAL A 30 1.89 7.41 1.21
CA VAL A 30 1.93 6.17 0.43
C VAL A 30 0.59 5.99 -0.27
N HIS A 31 0.63 5.70 -1.56
CA HIS A 31 -0.58 5.44 -2.34
C HIS A 31 -0.90 3.94 -2.36
N ALA A 32 -2.07 3.55 -1.88
CA ALA A 32 -2.60 2.20 -2.08
C ALA A 32 -3.46 2.17 -3.35
N VAL A 33 -3.03 1.41 -4.37
CA VAL A 33 -3.66 1.39 -5.70
C VAL A 33 -4.21 0.02 -6.02
N GLY A 34 -5.53 -0.08 -6.13
CA GLY A 34 -6.16 -1.28 -6.69
C GLY A 34 -5.98 -1.33 -8.21
N ILE A 35 -5.31 -2.37 -8.72
CA ILE A 35 -5.06 -2.55 -10.16
C ILE A 35 -6.27 -3.12 -10.95
N GLY A 36 -7.38 -3.39 -10.26
CA GLY A 36 -8.55 -4.04 -10.83
C GLY A 36 -8.38 -5.56 -10.97
N PRO A 37 -9.26 -6.24 -11.72
CA PRO A 37 -9.35 -7.71 -11.74
C PRO A 37 -8.33 -8.41 -12.66
N GLY A 38 -7.28 -7.72 -13.13
CA GLY A 38 -6.28 -8.29 -14.06
C GLY A 38 -6.49 -7.94 -15.54
N ASN A 39 -7.09 -6.78 -15.83
CA ASN A 39 -7.03 -6.12 -17.14
C ASN A 39 -6.73 -4.62 -16.92
N LEU A 40 -5.67 -4.10 -17.55
CA LEU A 40 -5.22 -2.70 -17.42
C LEU A 40 -6.26 -1.67 -17.86
N GLU A 41 -7.27 -2.05 -18.65
CA GLU A 41 -8.41 -1.18 -18.96
C GLU A 41 -9.22 -0.79 -17.71
N TYR A 42 -9.14 -1.57 -16.63
CA TYR A 42 -9.75 -1.26 -15.34
C TYR A 42 -8.83 -0.48 -14.39
N LEU A 43 -7.55 -0.29 -14.75
CA LEU A 43 -6.67 0.58 -14.00
C LEU A 43 -7.16 2.02 -14.16
N THR A 44 -7.55 2.63 -13.05
CA THR A 44 -8.05 4.01 -13.09
C THR A 44 -6.93 4.97 -13.50
N PRO A 45 -7.23 6.08 -14.19
CA PRO A 45 -6.21 7.08 -14.54
C PRO A 45 -5.42 7.60 -13.33
N ARG A 46 -6.07 7.71 -12.17
CA ARG A 46 -5.42 8.13 -10.92
C ARG A 46 -4.49 7.04 -10.38
N GLY A 47 -4.89 5.78 -10.47
CA GLY A 47 -4.04 4.64 -10.10
C GLY A 47 -2.78 4.57 -10.97
N ARG A 48 -2.95 4.69 -12.29
CA ARG A 48 -1.83 4.76 -13.23
C ARG A 48 -0.86 5.89 -12.88
N GLN A 49 -1.36 7.11 -12.65
CA GLN A 49 -0.51 8.25 -12.28
C GLN A 49 0.29 8.00 -10.98
N ALA A 50 -0.31 7.35 -9.99
CA ALA A 50 0.38 7.01 -8.74
C ALA A 50 1.46 5.93 -8.93
N ILE A 51 1.24 4.98 -9.84
CA ILE A 51 2.21 3.95 -10.21
C ILE A 51 3.38 4.55 -11.03
N GLU A 52 3.07 5.38 -12.02
CA GLU A 52 4.06 6.08 -12.87
C GLU A 52 4.95 7.05 -12.08
N ALA A 53 4.39 7.71 -11.05
CA ALA A 53 5.11 8.70 -10.25
C ALA A 53 5.91 8.10 -9.08
N ALA A 54 5.75 6.81 -8.80
CA ALA A 54 6.44 6.15 -7.70
C ALA A 54 7.92 5.96 -7.99
N ASP A 55 8.75 6.05 -6.94
CA ASP A 55 10.14 5.65 -7.00
C ASP A 55 10.28 4.15 -6.66
N VAL A 56 9.37 3.64 -5.80
CA VAL A 56 9.28 2.23 -5.41
C VAL A 56 7.84 1.74 -5.37
N VAL A 57 7.60 0.55 -5.93
CA VAL A 57 6.31 -0.15 -5.89
C VAL A 57 6.44 -1.45 -5.12
N VAL A 58 5.55 -1.71 -4.17
CA VAL A 58 5.48 -2.97 -3.43
C VAL A 58 4.14 -3.67 -3.68
N GLY A 59 4.16 -4.99 -3.76
CA GLY A 59 2.93 -5.77 -3.89
C GLY A 59 3.19 -7.25 -4.10
N PHE A 60 2.11 -8.02 -4.23
CA PHE A 60 2.23 -9.42 -4.59
C PHE A 60 2.85 -9.57 -5.97
N GLU A 61 3.72 -10.58 -6.15
CA GLU A 61 4.43 -10.83 -7.42
C GLU A 61 3.50 -10.77 -8.63
N THR A 62 2.37 -11.47 -8.59
CA THR A 62 1.40 -11.49 -9.70
C THR A 62 0.74 -10.14 -9.99
N VAL A 63 0.64 -9.27 -8.98
CA VAL A 63 0.05 -7.93 -9.11
C VAL A 63 1.06 -6.98 -9.71
N VAL A 64 2.29 -6.99 -9.18
CA VAL A 64 3.37 -6.10 -9.60
C VAL A 64 3.84 -6.44 -11.01
N GLU A 65 3.95 -7.73 -11.36
CA GLU A 65 4.25 -8.16 -12.73
C GLU A 65 3.20 -7.65 -13.74
N PHE A 66 1.94 -7.50 -13.32
CA PHE A 66 0.88 -7.05 -14.21
C PHE A 66 0.98 -5.55 -14.57
N ILE A 67 1.62 -4.75 -13.72
CA ILE A 67 1.79 -3.30 -13.91
C ILE A 67 3.25 -2.90 -14.22
N ALA A 68 4.15 -3.88 -14.40
CA ALA A 68 5.57 -3.62 -14.58
C ALA A 68 5.89 -2.74 -15.80
N ASP A 69 5.10 -2.84 -16.88
CA ASP A 69 5.27 -2.01 -18.08
C ASP A 69 4.71 -0.58 -17.92
N GLU A 70 4.02 -0.27 -16.81
CA GLU A 70 3.39 1.03 -16.55
C GLU A 70 4.27 1.93 -15.67
N THR A 71 5.47 1.50 -15.27
CA THR A 71 6.38 2.27 -14.40
C THR A 71 7.84 1.89 -14.59
N ASP A 72 8.73 2.84 -14.29
CA ASP A 72 10.18 2.63 -14.19
C ASP A 72 10.64 2.46 -12.71
N ALA A 73 9.69 2.40 -11.77
CA ALA A 73 9.98 2.27 -10.33
C ALA A 73 10.72 0.97 -9.98
N ASP A 74 11.43 0.99 -8.86
CA ASP A 74 11.97 -0.24 -8.27
C ASP A 74 10.82 -1.13 -7.78
N LEU A 75 10.78 -2.38 -8.25
CA LEU A 75 9.72 -3.33 -7.95
C LEU A 75 10.12 -4.25 -6.78
N LEU A 76 9.39 -4.15 -5.67
CA LEU A 76 9.48 -5.05 -4.51
C LEU A 76 8.32 -6.04 -4.55
N THR A 77 8.57 -7.23 -5.09
CA THR A 77 7.58 -8.30 -5.13
C THR A 77 7.62 -9.17 -3.88
N CYS A 78 6.48 -9.68 -3.47
CA CYS A 78 6.39 -10.68 -2.42
C CYS A 78 5.35 -11.77 -2.70
N GLY A 79 5.48 -12.88 -1.97
CA GLY A 79 4.40 -13.80 -1.68
C GLY A 79 4.09 -13.82 -0.18
N TYR A 80 3.24 -14.74 0.25
CA TYR A 80 2.85 -14.84 1.68
C TYR A 80 4.00 -15.12 2.65
N LYS A 81 5.10 -15.74 2.17
CA LYS A 81 6.22 -16.16 3.02
C LYS A 81 7.15 -14.99 3.39
N ASP A 82 7.23 -13.97 2.53
CA ASP A 82 8.20 -12.88 2.55
C ASP A 82 7.54 -11.50 2.50
N GLU A 83 6.20 -11.43 2.50
CA GLU A 83 5.41 -10.18 2.57
C GLU A 83 5.94 -9.20 3.61
N ARG A 84 6.22 -9.67 4.83
CA ARG A 84 6.74 -8.80 5.90
C ARG A 84 8.10 -8.18 5.54
N GLU A 85 8.98 -8.95 4.93
CA GLU A 85 10.32 -8.49 4.57
C GLU A 85 10.25 -7.44 3.45
N ALA A 86 9.41 -7.67 2.44
CA ALA A 86 9.15 -6.72 1.37
C ALA A 86 8.54 -5.41 1.90
N LEU A 87 7.52 -5.50 2.75
CA LEU A 87 6.89 -4.32 3.38
C LEU A 87 7.85 -3.56 4.31
N THR A 88 8.74 -4.26 5.01
CA THR A 88 9.77 -3.61 5.85
C THR A 88 10.74 -2.82 4.97
N THR A 89 11.23 -3.44 3.89
CA THR A 89 12.13 -2.77 2.92
C THR A 89 11.46 -1.57 2.27
N PHE A 90 10.20 -1.71 1.88
CA PHE A 90 9.40 -0.63 1.33
C PHE A 90 9.25 0.54 2.32
N ALA A 91 8.94 0.25 3.58
CA ALA A 91 8.81 1.26 4.62
C ALA A 91 10.13 2.02 4.86
N ASP A 92 11.27 1.32 4.87
CA ASP A 92 12.59 1.94 5.02
C ASP A 92 12.89 2.93 3.88
N ARG A 93 12.54 2.57 2.63
CA ARG A 93 12.70 3.43 1.45
C ARG A 93 11.83 4.68 1.53
N VAL A 94 10.54 4.52 1.86
CA VAL A 94 9.63 5.66 2.05
C VAL A 94 10.12 6.56 3.19
N ALA A 95 10.59 5.99 4.30
CA ALA A 95 11.16 6.75 5.41
C ALA A 95 12.43 7.52 5.02
N SER A 96 13.16 7.06 3.99
CA SER A 96 14.29 7.79 3.39
C SER A 96 13.90 8.86 2.36
N GLY A 97 12.60 9.01 2.06
CA GLY A 97 12.06 10.03 1.17
C GLY A 97 11.69 9.56 -0.23
N GLU A 98 11.68 8.25 -0.52
CA GLU A 98 11.16 7.71 -1.78
C GLU A 98 9.63 7.77 -1.82
N ARG A 99 9.06 8.09 -2.98
CA ARG A 99 7.60 8.06 -3.19
C ARG A 99 7.16 6.62 -3.37
N GLY A 100 6.41 6.10 -2.40
CA GLY A 100 5.96 4.72 -2.37
C GLY A 100 4.53 4.51 -2.87
N THR A 101 4.33 3.47 -3.69
CA THR A 101 3.00 2.96 -4.08
C THR A 101 2.88 1.47 -3.74
N GLY A 102 1.77 1.08 -3.12
CA GLY A 102 1.42 -0.31 -2.82
C GLY A 102 0.29 -0.80 -3.73
N CYS A 103 0.44 -2.01 -4.30
CA CYS A 103 -0.49 -2.61 -5.26
C CYS A 103 -0.94 -4.01 -4.82
#